data_AF-A0A4U9VX07-F1
#
_entry.id   AF-A0A4U9VX07-F1
#
_cell.length_a   1.000
_cell.length_b   1.000
_cell.length_c   1.000
_cell.angle_alpha   90.00
_cell.angle_beta   90.00
_cell.angle_gamma   90.00
#
_symmetry.space_group_name_H-M   'P 1'
#
loop_
_entity.id
_entity.type
_entity.pdbx_description
1 polymer ?
#
loop_
_entity_poly.entity_id
_entity_poly.type
_entity_poly.pdbx_seq_one_letter_code
_entity_poly.pdbx_strand_id
1 'polypeptide(L)'
;MIFKHVFRARLDWSKDSPPLSSSSGIYSKNHRISIQDKVDLHVSAAKAFKGDPALYNPEDLLLSSLVSCHMMSYHYVCSKHHIELVSYTDEAEATLETHTDGSGRFIKVTLNPHVCVTDPNKIQLALALHAEASKLCFIANSCNFPIIHNPTCTSI
;
A
#
# COMPACT_ATOMS: atom_id res chain seq x y z
N MET A 1 -24.95 -0.06 13.88
CA MET A 1 -25.23 1.03 12.91
C MET A 1 -24.13 0.98 11.87
N ILE A 2 -24.46 0.97 10.57
CA ILE A 2 -23.46 0.90 9.49
C ILE A 2 -23.04 2.33 9.14
N PHE A 3 -21.75 2.64 9.28
CA PHE A 3 -21.17 3.88 8.78
C PHE A 3 -20.78 3.73 7.31
N LYS A 4 -21.06 4.74 6.48
CA LYS A 4 -20.67 4.77 5.06
C LYS A 4 -20.01 6.10 4.74
N HIS A 5 -18.89 6.04 4.02
CA HIS A 5 -18.17 7.21 3.54
C HIS A 5 -17.73 6.99 2.09
N VAL A 6 -17.69 8.05 1.28
CA VAL A 6 -17.36 7.97 -0.16
C VAL A 6 -16.08 8.76 -0.43
N PHE A 7 -15.04 8.05 -0.86
CA PHE A 7 -13.78 8.63 -1.34
C PHE A 7 -13.89 8.99 -2.83
N ARG A 8 -13.25 10.07 -3.27
CA ARG A 8 -13.22 10.54 -4.67
C ARG A 8 -11.80 10.85 -5.10
N ALA A 9 -11.48 10.48 -6.33
CA ALA A 9 -10.27 10.85 -7.03
C ALA A 9 -10.63 11.22 -8.47
N ARG A 10 -9.91 12.19 -9.04
CA ARG A 10 -10.03 12.60 -10.44
C ARG A 10 -8.72 12.30 -11.15
N LEU A 11 -8.78 11.75 -12.36
CA LEU A 11 -7.62 11.56 -13.23
C LEU A 11 -7.68 12.55 -14.39
N ASP A 12 -6.59 13.26 -14.63
CA ASP A 12 -6.41 14.11 -15.81
C ASP A 12 -5.22 13.59 -16.62
N TRP A 13 -5.44 13.34 -17.92
CA TRP A 13 -4.41 13.02 -18.89
C TRP A 13 -4.67 13.83 -20.18
N SER A 14 -3.62 14.38 -20.77
CA SER A 14 -3.71 15.04 -22.07
C SER A 14 -2.44 14.81 -22.88
N LYS A 15 -2.59 14.77 -24.21
CA LYS A 15 -1.47 14.61 -25.13
C LYS A 15 -0.49 15.80 -25.10
N ASP A 16 -1.00 16.99 -24.79
CA ASP A 16 -0.30 18.27 -24.95
C ASP A 16 0.19 18.86 -23.62
N SER A 17 0.10 18.13 -22.50
CA SER A 17 0.58 18.58 -21.18
C SER A 17 2.12 18.51 -21.08
N PRO A 18 2.84 19.64 -20.89
CA PRO A 18 4.30 19.65 -20.75
C PRO A 18 4.76 19.52 -19.26
N PRO A 19 5.96 18.96 -18.95
CA PRO A 19 6.85 18.14 -19.75
C PRO A 19 6.74 16.67 -19.30
N LEU A 20 5.84 15.90 -19.91
CA LEU A 20 5.70 14.46 -19.63
C LEU A 20 6.18 13.58 -20.81
N SER A 21 7.13 14.10 -21.59
CA SER A 21 7.85 13.36 -22.63
C SER A 21 9.06 12.66 -21.99
N SER A 22 9.09 11.35 -21.85
CA SER A 22 9.29 10.45 -22.99
C SER A 22 8.82 9.03 -22.63
N SER A 23 7.79 8.55 -23.33
CA SER A 23 7.51 7.12 -23.40
C SER A 23 7.50 6.73 -24.87
N SER A 24 8.24 5.67 -25.21
CA SER A 24 8.18 5.05 -26.53
C SER A 24 6.76 4.51 -26.76
N GLY A 25 5.97 5.20 -27.60
CA GLY A 25 4.59 4.85 -27.89
C GLY A 25 3.78 6.04 -28.42
N ILE A 26 2.58 5.76 -28.91
CA ILE A 26 1.65 6.77 -29.45
C ILE A 26 1.10 7.68 -28.33
N TYR A 27 1.07 7.20 -27.09
CA TYR A 27 0.51 7.87 -25.92
C TYR A 27 1.51 7.93 -24.76
N SER A 28 1.61 9.07 -24.08
CA SER A 28 2.32 9.17 -22.80
C SER A 28 1.57 8.38 -21.72
N LYS A 29 2.30 7.72 -20.83
CA LYS A 29 1.70 7.02 -19.67
C LYS A 29 1.61 7.90 -18.43
N ASN A 30 2.25 9.05 -18.47
CA ASN A 30 2.29 9.97 -17.38
C ASN A 30 0.96 10.74 -17.31
N HIS A 31 0.39 10.85 -16.13
CA HIS A 31 -0.88 11.51 -15.86
C HIS A 31 -0.88 12.04 -14.42
N ARG A 32 -1.98 12.70 -14.07
CA ARG A 32 -2.17 13.29 -12.75
C ARG A 32 -3.40 12.75 -12.08
N ILE A 33 -3.30 12.46 -10.78
CA ILE A 33 -4.44 12.13 -9.93
C ILE A 33 -4.63 13.25 -8.90
N SER A 34 -5.83 13.84 -8.88
CA SER A 34 -6.23 14.89 -7.95
C SER A 34 -7.23 14.35 -6.92
N ILE A 35 -6.98 14.64 -5.66
CA ILE A 35 -7.89 14.39 -4.53
C ILE A 35 -8.17 15.73 -3.87
N GLN A 36 -9.43 15.97 -3.51
CA GLN A 36 -9.84 17.25 -2.92
C GLN A 36 -8.94 17.64 -1.73
N ASP A 37 -8.47 18.89 -1.75
CA ASP A 37 -7.63 19.52 -0.73
C ASP A 37 -6.25 18.86 -0.51
N LYS A 38 -5.78 18.04 -1.47
CA LYS A 38 -4.44 17.42 -1.45
C LYS A 38 -3.59 17.87 -2.64
N VAL A 39 -2.28 17.73 -2.47
CA VAL A 39 -1.33 17.89 -3.57
C VAL A 39 -1.59 16.80 -4.61
N ASP A 40 -1.51 17.18 -5.87
CA ASP A 40 -1.69 16.27 -6.99
C ASP A 40 -0.60 15.18 -6.99
N LEU A 41 -1.01 13.93 -7.26
CA LEU A 41 -0.09 12.83 -7.51
C LEU A 41 0.28 12.81 -8.98
N HIS A 42 1.58 12.83 -9.27
CA HIS A 42 2.11 12.57 -10.60
C HIS A 42 2.40 11.07 -10.73
N VAL A 43 1.75 10.43 -11.70
CA VAL A 43 1.72 8.98 -11.83
C VAL A 43 2.09 8.59 -13.26
N SER A 44 2.78 7.46 -13.42
CA SER A 44 3.02 6.80 -14.70
C SER A 44 2.66 5.32 -14.61
N ALA A 45 2.91 4.55 -15.67
CA ALA A 45 2.96 3.10 -15.56
C ALA A 45 4.25 2.67 -14.85
N ALA A 46 4.28 1.46 -14.30
CA ALA A 46 5.52 0.91 -13.76
C ALA A 46 6.62 0.82 -14.83
N LYS A 47 7.89 0.87 -14.42
CA LYS A 47 9.05 0.71 -15.30
C LYS A 47 9.00 -0.58 -16.13
N ALA A 48 8.53 -1.67 -15.53
CA ALA A 48 8.32 -2.97 -16.20
C ALA A 48 7.36 -2.86 -17.39
N PHE A 49 6.45 -1.88 -17.34
CA PHE A 49 5.49 -1.57 -18.39
C PHE A 49 5.88 -0.30 -19.16
N LYS A 50 7.17 0.05 -19.22
CA LYS A 50 7.71 1.19 -19.98
C LYS A 50 7.08 2.55 -19.59
N GLY A 51 6.79 2.76 -18.32
CA GLY A 51 6.47 4.09 -17.80
C GLY A 51 7.69 4.81 -17.23
N ASP A 52 7.46 6.01 -16.69
CA ASP A 52 8.49 6.87 -16.12
C ASP A 52 8.85 6.40 -14.69
N PRO A 53 10.08 5.89 -14.46
CA PRO A 53 10.49 5.36 -13.18
C PRO A 53 10.67 6.43 -12.08
N ALA A 54 10.64 7.72 -12.43
CA ALA A 54 10.70 8.81 -11.45
C ALA A 54 9.33 9.13 -10.82
N LEU A 55 8.24 8.58 -11.38
CA LEU A 55 6.87 8.79 -10.91
C LEU A 55 6.34 7.53 -10.23
N TYR A 56 5.38 7.72 -9.32
CA TYR A 56 4.63 6.59 -8.77
C TYR A 56 3.86 5.88 -9.88
N ASN A 57 3.53 4.61 -9.65
CA ASN A 57 2.63 3.85 -10.50
C ASN A 57 1.46 3.25 -9.69
N PRO A 58 0.37 2.80 -10.35
CA PRO A 58 -0.78 2.23 -9.64
C PRO A 58 -0.43 1.07 -8.72
N GLU A 59 0.54 0.24 -9.11
CA GLU A 59 1.02 -0.90 -8.33
C GLU A 59 1.72 -0.45 -7.03
N ASP A 60 2.60 0.55 -7.10
CA ASP A 60 3.23 1.17 -5.93
C ASP A 60 2.17 1.74 -4.99
N LEU A 61 1.18 2.45 -5.56
CA LEU A 61 0.13 3.12 -4.79
C LEU A 61 -0.79 2.13 -4.07
N LEU A 62 -1.12 1.00 -4.72
CA LEU A 62 -1.92 -0.06 -4.09
C LEU A 62 -1.15 -0.71 -2.94
N LEU A 63 0.11 -1.10 -3.17
CA LEU A 63 0.96 -1.69 -2.14
C LEU A 63 1.13 -0.72 -0.96
N SER A 64 1.44 0.54 -1.24
CA SER A 64 1.59 1.59 -0.22
C SER A 64 0.31 1.78 0.59
N SER A 65 -0.85 1.77 -0.06
CA SER A 65 -2.16 1.89 0.59
C SER A 65 -2.41 0.72 1.54
N LEU A 66 -2.06 -0.50 1.12
CA LEU A 66 -2.22 -1.71 1.92
C LEU A 66 -1.30 -1.71 3.15
N VAL A 67 0.00 -1.40 2.97
CA VAL A 67 0.99 -1.29 4.06
C VAL A 67 0.52 -0.27 5.10
N SER A 68 0.13 0.93 4.65
CA SER A 68 -0.34 2.00 5.53
C SER A 68 -1.61 1.61 6.30
N CYS A 69 -2.58 0.99 5.63
CA CYS A 69 -3.83 0.58 6.27
C CYS A 69 -3.62 -0.52 7.31
N HIS A 70 -2.72 -1.48 7.04
CA HIS A 70 -2.36 -2.52 8.00
C HIS A 70 -1.66 -1.93 9.23
N MET A 71 -0.69 -1.04 9.05
CA MET A 71 -0.02 -0.34 10.15
C MET A 71 -1.01 0.40 11.06
N MET A 72 -1.94 1.17 10.49
CA MET A 72 -2.96 1.88 11.29
C MET A 72 -3.88 0.92 12.05
N SER A 73 -4.25 -0.20 11.43
CA SER A 73 -5.05 -1.24 12.09
C SER A 73 -4.28 -1.90 13.23
N TYR A 74 -2.98 -2.14 13.02
CA TYR A 74 -2.10 -2.70 14.04
C TYR A 74 -1.91 -1.74 15.22
N HIS A 75 -1.68 -0.44 14.98
CA HIS A 75 -1.63 0.58 16.03
C HIS A 75 -2.90 0.58 16.89
N TYR A 76 -4.07 0.49 16.26
CA TYR A 76 -5.34 0.43 16.96
C TYR A 76 -5.45 -0.79 17.88
N VAL A 77 -5.06 -1.97 17.39
CA VAL A 77 -5.10 -3.21 18.18
C VAL A 77 -4.06 -3.17 19.31
N CYS A 78 -2.82 -2.72 19.06
CA CYS A 78 -1.82 -2.51 20.11
C CYS A 78 -2.33 -1.59 21.22
N SER A 79 -3.00 -0.49 20.86
CA SER A 79 -3.61 0.44 21.82
C SER A 79 -4.64 -0.24 22.72
N LYS A 80 -5.52 -1.10 22.16
CA LYS A 80 -6.47 -1.89 22.96
C LYS A 80 -5.82 -2.85 23.95
N HIS A 81 -4.66 -3.38 23.59
CA HIS A 81 -3.89 -4.31 24.42
C HIS A 81 -2.83 -3.61 25.29
N HIS A 82 -2.85 -2.29 25.36
CA HIS A 82 -1.90 -1.48 26.12
C HIS A 82 -0.44 -1.77 25.75
N ILE A 83 -0.16 -2.07 24.48
CA ILE A 83 1.20 -2.19 23.94
C ILE A 83 1.63 -0.81 23.47
N GLU A 84 2.73 -0.33 24.04
CA GLU A 84 3.38 0.90 23.63
C GLU A 84 4.41 0.57 22.52
N LEU A 85 4.15 1.11 21.33
CA LEU A 85 5.00 0.97 20.16
C LEU A 85 6.04 2.08 20.13
N VAL A 86 7.29 1.71 19.91
CA VAL A 86 8.44 2.60 19.70
C VAL A 86 8.62 2.88 18.21
N SER A 87 8.56 1.84 17.37
CA SER A 87 8.69 1.98 15.93
C SER A 87 7.95 0.87 15.15
N TYR A 88 7.65 1.17 13.90
CA TYR A 88 7.09 0.25 12.91
C TYR A 88 7.75 0.55 11.57
N THR A 89 8.37 -0.45 10.96
CA THR A 89 8.83 -0.42 9.56
C THR A 89 8.28 -1.65 8.84
N ASP A 90 8.11 -1.58 7.52
CA ASP A 90 7.54 -2.71 6.75
C ASP A 90 8.12 -2.71 5.34
N GLU A 91 8.94 -3.72 5.07
CA GLU A 91 9.55 -3.96 3.76
C GLU A 91 8.65 -4.89 2.95
N ALA A 92 7.48 -4.39 2.55
CA ALA A 92 6.47 -5.19 1.88
C ALA A 92 6.82 -5.49 0.42
N GLU A 93 6.44 -6.67 -0.05
CA GLU A 93 6.59 -7.10 -1.44
C GLU A 93 5.24 -7.53 -2.02
N ALA A 94 5.00 -7.19 -3.29
CA ALA A 94 3.84 -7.62 -4.04
C ALA A 94 4.25 -8.29 -5.35
N THR A 95 3.59 -9.40 -5.70
CA THR A 95 3.83 -10.12 -6.95
C THR A 95 2.68 -9.88 -7.91
N LEU A 96 2.98 -9.23 -9.04
CA LEU A 96 2.07 -9.05 -10.17
C LEU A 96 2.35 -10.11 -11.23
N GLU A 97 1.32 -10.81 -11.68
CA GLU A 97 1.39 -11.72 -12.84
C GLU A 97 0.68 -11.09 -14.04
N THR A 98 1.21 -11.31 -15.23
CA THR A 98 0.60 -10.90 -16.50
C THR A 98 0.47 -12.08 -17.47
N HIS A 99 -0.53 -12.01 -18.33
CA HIS A 99 -0.82 -13.00 -19.35
C HIS A 99 -0.50 -12.46 -20.75
N THR A 100 -0.40 -13.35 -21.73
CA THR A 100 -0.03 -13.00 -23.12
C THR A 100 -1.06 -12.12 -23.82
N ASP A 101 -2.31 -12.12 -23.35
CA ASP A 101 -3.39 -11.24 -23.83
C ASP A 101 -3.32 -9.82 -23.24
N GLY A 102 -2.34 -9.55 -22.37
CA GLY A 102 -2.13 -8.26 -21.72
C GLY A 102 -2.90 -8.06 -20.41
N SER A 103 -3.73 -9.03 -20.00
CA SER A 103 -4.37 -9.01 -18.68
C SER A 103 -3.39 -9.38 -17.56
N GLY A 104 -3.75 -9.12 -16.31
CA GLY A 104 -2.90 -9.43 -15.16
C GLY A 104 -3.54 -9.05 -13.83
N ARG A 105 -2.92 -9.47 -12.72
CA ARG A 105 -3.34 -9.13 -11.36
C ARG A 105 -2.24 -9.36 -10.34
N PHE A 106 -2.32 -8.68 -9.21
CA PHE A 106 -1.57 -9.11 -8.03
C PHE A 106 -2.05 -10.50 -7.60
N ILE A 107 -1.10 -11.40 -7.41
CA ILE A 107 -1.36 -12.78 -6.97
C ILE A 107 -1.05 -12.99 -5.48
N LYS A 108 -0.24 -12.09 -4.90
CA LYS A 108 0.18 -12.16 -3.49
C LYS A 108 0.78 -10.83 -3.04
N VAL A 109 0.56 -10.48 -1.79
CA VAL A 109 1.37 -9.50 -1.06
C VAL A 109 1.94 -10.16 0.21
N THR A 110 3.19 -9.87 0.52
CA THR A 110 3.82 -10.22 1.80
C THR A 110 4.16 -8.93 2.51
N LEU A 111 3.58 -8.71 3.69
CA LEU A 111 3.99 -7.66 4.61
C LEU A 111 5.08 -8.23 5.52
N ASN A 112 6.15 -7.47 5.74
CA ASN A 112 7.26 -7.84 6.62
C ASN A 112 7.43 -6.77 7.73
N PRO A 113 6.45 -6.61 8.64
CA PRO A 113 6.56 -5.63 9.71
C PRO A 113 7.73 -5.94 10.64
N HIS A 114 8.55 -4.95 10.92
CA HIS A 114 9.47 -4.95 12.05
C HIS A 114 8.98 -3.91 13.06
N VAL A 115 8.59 -4.39 14.24
CA VAL A 115 8.03 -3.55 15.29
C VAL A 115 8.95 -3.52 16.50
N CYS A 116 9.01 -2.38 17.17
CA CYS A 116 9.73 -2.23 18.42
C CYS A 116 8.76 -1.80 19.52
N VAL A 117 8.81 -2.44 20.69
CA VAL A 117 7.94 -2.15 21.84
C VAL A 117 8.76 -1.78 23.08
N THR A 118 8.13 -1.15 24.06
CA THR A 118 8.83 -0.80 25.33
C THR A 118 8.90 -1.97 26.32
N ASP A 119 7.95 -2.90 26.29
CA ASP A 119 7.88 -4.01 27.24
C ASP A 119 8.30 -5.36 26.60
N PRO A 120 9.46 -5.94 26.96
CA PRO A 120 9.90 -7.23 26.41
C PRO A 120 8.93 -8.38 26.68
N ASN A 121 8.12 -8.30 27.75
CA ASN A 121 7.14 -9.35 28.07
C ASN A 121 5.96 -9.36 27.10
N LYS A 122 5.79 -8.30 26.30
CA LYS A 122 4.69 -8.17 25.32
C LYS A 122 5.09 -8.55 23.90
N ILE A 123 6.34 -8.91 23.63
CA ILE A 123 6.84 -9.26 22.29
C ILE A 123 5.95 -10.33 21.63
N GLN A 124 5.65 -11.42 22.33
CA GLN A 124 4.87 -12.51 21.76
C GLN A 124 3.43 -12.08 21.44
N LEU A 125 2.84 -11.24 22.30
CA LEU A 125 1.52 -10.68 22.06
C LEU A 125 1.55 -9.73 20.86
N ALA A 126 2.51 -8.81 20.80
CA ALA A 126 2.69 -7.87 19.69
C ALA A 126 2.76 -8.61 18.33
N LEU A 127 3.54 -9.68 18.24
CA LEU A 127 3.60 -10.53 17.05
C LEU A 127 2.23 -11.12 16.67
N ALA A 128 1.49 -11.65 17.64
CA ALA A 128 0.19 -12.26 17.41
C ALA A 128 -0.89 -11.27 16.95
N LEU A 129 -0.81 -10.00 17.37
CA LEU A 129 -1.81 -8.98 17.05
C LEU A 129 -1.85 -8.57 15.58
N HIS A 130 -0.83 -8.90 14.77
CA HIS A 130 -0.92 -8.70 13.32
C HIS A 130 -2.06 -9.49 12.67
N ALA A 131 -2.41 -10.67 13.20
CA ALA A 131 -3.53 -11.46 12.71
C ALA A 131 -4.89 -10.80 12.99
N GLU A 132 -5.02 -10.12 14.13
CA GLU A 132 -6.21 -9.32 14.44
C GLU A 132 -6.26 -8.05 13.59
N ALA A 133 -5.14 -7.33 13.49
CA ALA A 133 -5.01 -6.14 12.65
C ALA A 133 -5.40 -6.42 11.20
N SER A 134 -4.99 -7.57 10.65
CA SER A 134 -5.34 -7.97 9.29
C SER A 134 -6.85 -8.06 9.05
N LYS A 135 -7.64 -8.49 10.05
CA LYS A 135 -9.10 -8.59 9.94
C LYS A 135 -9.78 -7.22 9.94
N LEU A 136 -9.12 -6.22 10.54
CA LEU A 136 -9.62 -4.84 10.64
C LEU A 136 -9.16 -3.97 9.45
N CYS A 137 -8.12 -4.38 8.73
CA CYS A 137 -7.55 -3.64 7.61
C CYS A 137 -8.54 -3.54 6.44
N PHE A 138 -9.09 -2.34 6.22
CA PHE A 138 -10.09 -2.08 5.18
C PHE A 138 -9.57 -2.40 3.77
N ILE A 139 -8.30 -2.06 3.49
CA ILE A 139 -7.70 -2.32 2.18
C ILE A 139 -7.47 -3.82 1.98
N ALA A 140 -6.96 -4.54 2.99
CA ALA A 140 -6.82 -5.99 2.91
C ALA A 140 -8.16 -6.69 2.66
N ASN A 141 -9.22 -6.26 3.35
CA ASN A 141 -10.59 -6.77 3.16
C ASN A 141 -11.21 -6.40 1.80
N SER A 142 -10.58 -5.51 1.03
CA SER A 142 -11.02 -5.09 -0.30
C SER A 142 -10.20 -5.75 -1.43
N CYS A 143 -9.14 -6.48 -1.09
CA CYS A 143 -8.28 -7.18 -2.05
C CYS A 143 -8.79 -8.61 -2.30
N ASN A 144 -8.51 -9.14 -3.49
CA ASN A 144 -8.91 -10.49 -3.90
C ASN A 144 -7.72 -11.47 -4.03
N PHE A 145 -6.60 -11.16 -3.40
CA PHE A 145 -5.37 -11.95 -3.38
C PHE A 145 -4.90 -12.16 -1.92
N PRO A 146 -4.16 -13.24 -1.64
CA PRO A 146 -3.62 -13.50 -0.31
C PRO A 146 -2.65 -12.40 0.13
N ILE A 147 -2.80 -11.98 1.37
CA ILE A 147 -1.89 -11.05 2.07
C ILE A 147 -1.30 -11.81 3.24
N ILE A 148 0.01 -12.04 3.20
CA ILE A 148 0.77 -12.80 4.19
C ILE A 148 1.50 -11.83 5.11
N HIS A 149 1.59 -12.13 6.40
CA HIS A 149 2.31 -11.33 7.38
C HIS A 149 3.47 -12.14 7.96
N ASN A 150 4.69 -11.61 7.86
CA ASN A 150 5.89 -12.16 8.47
C ASN A 150 6.46 -11.16 9.49
N PRO A 151 5.76 -10.89 10.61
CA PRO A 151 6.18 -9.86 11.55
C PRO A 151 7.39 -10.31 12.38
N THR A 152 8.23 -9.36 12.73
CA THR A 152 9.29 -9.48 13.73
C THR A 152 9.12 -8.39 14.78
N CYS A 153 9.51 -8.67 16.02
CA CYS A 153 9.34 -7.75 17.14
C CYS A 153 10.59 -7.74 18.02
N THR A 154 11.04 -6.55 18.37
CA THR A 154 12.12 -6.29 19.34
C THR A 154 11.61 -5.41 20.47
N SER A 155 12.39 -5.26 21.55
CA SER A 155 12.13 -4.24 22.58
C SER A 155 13.36 -3.36 22.79
N ILE A 156 13.13 -2.12 23.22
CA ILE A 156 14.21 -1.22 23.68
C ILE A 156 14.62 -1.47 25.13
#